data_AF-A0A928RZ26-F1
#
_entry.id   AF-A0A928RZ26-F1
#
_cell.length_a   1.000
_cell.length_b   1.000
_cell.length_c   1.000
_cell.angle_alpha   90.00
_cell.angle_beta   90.00
_cell.angle_gamma   90.00
#
_symmetry.space_group_name_H-M   'P 1'
#
loop_
_entity.id
_entity.type
_entity.pdbx_description
1 polymer ?
#
loop_
_entity_poly.entity_id
_entity_poly.type
_entity_poly.pdbx_seq_one_letter_code
_entity_poly.pdbx_strand_id
1 'polypeptide(L)' 'MKDRIIKIEKGKEGVVLPAEYLRFLELIPGAEVEVLLDREKKEIIVRPLRGEDFIEHFKDTMESMA' A
#
# COMPACT_ATOMS: atom_id res chain seq x y z
N MET A 1 1.31 -18.72 -2.51
CA MET A 1 0.37 -17.88 -1.73
C MET A 1 -1.03 -18.19 -2.21
N LYS A 2 -2.05 -18.19 -1.35
CA LYS A 2 -3.46 -18.31 -1.80
C LYS A 2 -3.82 -16.99 -2.47
N ASP A 3 -4.08 -17.01 -3.77
CA ASP A 3 -4.55 -15.83 -4.50
C ASP A 3 -5.86 -15.36 -3.87
N ARG A 4 -5.84 -14.15 -3.30
CA ARG A 4 -7.04 -13.52 -2.75
C ARG A 4 -7.71 -12.74 -3.87
N ILE A 5 -8.75 -13.32 -4.46
CA ILE A 5 -9.62 -12.62 -5.40
C ILE A 5 -10.38 -11.55 -4.61
N ILE A 6 -10.12 -10.28 -4.92
CA ILE A 6 -10.84 -9.13 -4.36
C ILE A 6 -11.79 -8.56 -5.40
N LYS A 7 -12.92 -8.00 -4.93
CA LYS A 7 -13.94 -7.41 -5.80
C LYS A 7 -13.81 -5.89 -5.79
N ILE A 8 -13.78 -5.30 -6.98
CA ILE A 8 -13.88 -3.84 -7.16
C ILE A 8 -15.36 -3.48 -7.04
N GLU A 9 -15.71 -2.70 -6.01
CA GLU A 9 -17.09 -2.27 -5.79
C GLU A 9 -17.43 -1.04 -6.64
N LYS A 10 -18.60 -1.08 -7.29
CA LYS A 10 -19.08 0.03 -8.12
C LYS A 10 -19.33 1.27 -7.25
N GLY A 11 -18.82 2.42 -7.70
CA GLY A 11 -19.00 3.70 -6.99
C GLY A 11 -18.09 3.92 -5.79
N LYS A 12 -17.14 3.00 -5.53
CA LYS A 12 -16.02 3.25 -4.63
C LYS A 12 -14.79 3.62 -5.44
N GLU A 13 -14.07 4.62 -4.96
CA GLU A 13 -12.75 4.95 -5.49
C GLU A 13 -11.73 3.95 -4.92
N GLY A 14 -10.96 3.31 -5.80
CA GLY A 14 -9.83 2.46 -5.43
C GLY A 14 -10.15 0.99 -5.13
N VAL A 15 -9.09 0.29 -4.70
CA VAL A 15 -9.10 -1.14 -4.37
C VAL A 15 -8.54 -1.31 -2.96
N VAL A 16 -9.21 -2.12 -2.14
CA VAL A 16 -8.75 -2.39 -0.78
C VAL A 16 -7.71 -3.50 -0.80
N LEU A 17 -6.49 -3.17 -0.39
CA LEU A 17 -5.42 -4.16 -0.22
C LEU A 17 -5.61 -4.93 1.10
N PRO A 18 -5.40 -6.26 1.11
CA PRO A 18 -5.41 -7.04 2.33
C PRO A 18 -4.41 -6.53 3.37
N ALA A 19 -4.79 -6.51 4.65
CA ALA A 19 -3.95 -6.01 5.73
C ALA A 19 -2.60 -6.73 5.85
N GLU A 20 -2.54 -8.01 5.49
CA GLU A 20 -1.29 -8.78 5.49
C GLU A 20 -0.29 -8.30 4.42
N TYR A 21 -0.78 -7.77 3.28
CA TYR A 21 0.08 -7.21 2.24
C TYR A 21 0.61 -5.85 2.67
N LEU A 22 -0.24 -5.04 3.32
CA LEU A 22 0.19 -3.77 3.91
C LEU A 22 1.30 -3.99 4.95
N ARG A 23 1.14 -4.98 5.85
CA ARG A 23 2.18 -5.34 6.83
C ARG A 23 3.47 -5.83 6.16
N PHE A 24 3.36 -6.69 5.16
CA PHE A 24 4.51 -7.21 4.43
C PHE A 24 5.27 -6.11 3.68
N LEU A 25 4.55 -5.13 3.14
CA LEU A 25 5.09 -3.97 2.44
C LEU A 25 5.42 -2.79 3.37
N GLU A 26 5.20 -2.94 4.69
CA GLU A 26 5.40 -1.90 5.70
C GLU A 26 4.64 -0.58 5.38
N LEU A 27 3.46 -0.70 4.76
CA LEU A 27 2.61 0.43 4.40
C LEU A 27 1.63 0.79 5.53
N ILE A 28 1.62 2.07 5.89
CA ILE A 28 0.65 2.67 6.82
C ILE A 28 -0.34 3.56 6.07
N PRO A 29 -1.52 3.87 6.66
CA PRO A 29 -2.41 4.88 6.10
C PRO A 29 -1.68 6.21 5.88
N GLY A 30 -1.80 6.78 4.68
CA GLY A 30 -1.11 8.02 4.30
C GLY A 30 0.27 7.82 3.66
N ALA A 31 0.80 6.59 3.62
CA ALA A 31 2.06 6.31 2.94
C ALA A 31 1.97 6.55 1.43
N GLU A 32 2.98 7.20 0.86
CA GLU A 32 3.13 7.34 -0.58
C GLU A 32 3.66 6.04 -1.21
N VAL A 33 3.12 5.70 -2.37
CA VAL A 33 3.48 4.50 -3.12
C VAL A 33 3.66 4.81 -4.60
N GLU A 34 4.60 4.11 -5.23
CA GLU A 34 4.70 4.10 -6.68
C GLU A 34 3.66 3.11 -7.25
N VAL A 35 2.91 3.55 -8.26
CA VAL A 35 1.95 2.70 -8.98
C VAL A 35 2.37 2.60 -10.44
N LEU A 36 2.69 1.39 -10.88
CA LEU A 36 3.13 1.08 -12.24
C LEU A 36 2.10 0.20 -12.94
N LEU A 37 1.89 0.43 -14.24
CA LEU A 37 1.08 -0.43 -15.11
C LEU A 37 2.00 -1.23 -16.04
N ASP A 38 2.15 -2.53 -15.77
CA ASP A 38 2.75 -3.47 -16.72
C ASP A 38 1.68 -3.89 -17.74
N ARG A 39 1.75 -3.30 -18.94
CA ARG A 39 0.76 -3.54 -20.00
C ARG A 39 0.89 -4.91 -20.66
N GLU A 40 2.08 -5.49 -20.67
CA GLU A 40 2.33 -6.79 -21.30
C GLU A 40 1.69 -7.90 -20.45
N LYS A 41 1.88 -7.81 -19.12
CA LYS A 41 1.31 -8.75 -18.17
C LYS A 41 -0.09 -8.38 -17.70
N LYS A 42 -0.55 -7.17 -18.01
CA LYS A 42 -1.82 -6.58 -17.56
C LYS A 42 -1.90 -6.52 -16.04
N GLU A 43 -0.81 -6.09 -15.41
CA GLU A 43 -0.66 -6.02 -13.95
C GLU A 43 -0.55 -4.56 -13.48
N ILE A 44 -1.15 -4.27 -12.33
CA ILE A 44 -0.87 -3.05 -11.56
C ILE A 44 0.09 -3.44 -10.46
N ILE A 45 1.27 -2.80 -10.44
CA ILE A 45 2.31 -3.05 -9.45
C ILE A 45 2.33 -1.85 -8.51
N VAL A 46 2.14 -2.12 -7.22
CA VAL A 46 2.24 -1.11 -6.15
C VAL A 46 3.52 -1.37 -5.36
N ARG A 47 4.36 -0.35 -5.21
CA ARG A 47 5.64 -0.44 -4.50
C ARG A 47 5.75 0.67 -3.46
N PRO A 48 6.13 0.35 -2.20
CA PRO A 48 6.55 1.39 -1.26
C PRO A 48 7.71 2.18 -1.84
N LEU A 49 7.68 3.51 -1.70
CA LEU A 49 8.86 4.32 -1.95
C LEU A 49 9.89 3.97 -0.85
N ARG A 50 11.03 3.36 -1.22
CA ARG A 50 12.13 3.13 -0.27
C ARG A 50 13.09 4.31 -0.35
N GLY A 51 13.09 5.14 0.70
CA GLY A 51 14.12 6.17 0.90
C GLY A 51 13.70 7.15 1.99
N GLU A 52 14.39 7.10 3.13
CA GLU A 52 14.55 8.17 4.15
C GLU A 52 13.30 8.64 4.94
N ASP A 53 12.10 8.69 4.35
CA ASP A 53 10.87 9.22 4.99
C ASP A 53 10.20 8.25 5.98
N PHE A 54 10.62 6.98 6.01
CA PHE A 54 10.07 5.99 6.95
C PHE A 54 10.34 6.39 8.41
N ILE A 55 11.47 7.02 8.71
CA ILE A 55 11.78 7.43 10.09
C ILE A 55 11.08 8.77 10.43
N GLU A 56 10.97 9.69 9.47
CA GLU A 56 10.33 10.99 9.70
C GLU A 56 8.81 10.86 9.87
N HIS A 57 8.11 10.13 9.02
CA HIS A 57 6.66 9.96 9.13
C HIS A 57 6.22 9.08 10.31
N PHE A 58 7.08 8.18 10.80
CA PHE A 58 6.78 7.38 11.99
C PHE A 58 7.04 8.11 13.31
N LYS A 59 7.85 9.17 13.36
CA LYS A 59 8.03 9.94 14.61
C LYS A 59 6.72 10.54 15.10
N ASP A 60 6.04 11.28 14.24
CA ASP A 60 4.78 11.95 14.61
C ASP A 60 3.67 10.94 14.93
N THR A 61 3.64 9.82 14.21
CA THR A 61 2.65 8.75 14.43
C THR A 61 2.94 7.98 15.72
N MET A 62 4.21 7.73 16.07
CA MET A 62 4.59 7.08 17.33
C MET A 62 4.40 7.98 18.55
N GLU A 63 4.65 9.30 18.41
CA GLU A 63 4.39 10.28 19.46
C GLU A 63 2.89 10.46 19.75
N SER A 64 2.02 10.25 18.75
CA SER A 64 0.56 10.35 18.92
C SER A 64 -0.09 9.10 19.55
N MET A 65 0.67 8.01 19.72
CA MET A 65 0.19 6.74 20.29
C MET A 65 0.72 6.46 21.71
N ALA A 66 1.57 7.34 22.26
CA ALA A 66 2.07 7.31 23.64
C ALA A 66 1.27 8.28 24.54
#